data_AF-A0A958IPJ0-F1
#
_entry.id   AF-A0A958IPJ0-F1
#
_cell.length_a   1.000
_cell.length_b   1.000
_cell.length_c   1.000
_cell.angle_alpha   90.00
_cell.angle_beta   90.00
_cell.angle_gamma   90.00
#
_symmetry.space_group_name_H-M   'P 1'
#
loop_
_entity.id
_entity.type
_entity.pdbx_description
1 polymer ?
#
loop_
_entity_poly.entity_id
_entity_poly.type
_entity_poly.pdbx_seq_one_letter_code
_entity_poly.pdbx_strand_id
1 'polypeptide(L)' 'AAGIAAACTFAKTAESVPALTGALCGALATDDFLSESWRKRLAQLKGISLPDLAGADYLAICTSISEMADQKE' A
#
# COMPACT_ATOMS: atom_id res chain seq x y z
N ALA A 1 8.62 -9.27 5.09
CA ALA A 1 7.29 -9.65 5.61
C ALA A 1 7.19 -9.68 7.16
N ALA A 2 8.18 -10.19 7.89
CA ALA A 2 8.13 -10.30 9.36
C ALA A 2 7.90 -8.95 10.10
N GLY A 3 8.45 -7.85 9.59
CA GLY A 3 8.27 -6.51 10.18
C GLY A 3 6.82 -6.03 10.22
N ILE A 4 6.02 -6.30 9.18
CA ILE A 4 4.60 -5.92 9.12
C ILE A 4 3.79 -6.76 10.11
N ALA A 5 4.06 -8.06 10.19
CA ALA A 5 3.38 -8.94 11.15
C ALA A 5 3.66 -8.54 12.60
N ALA A 6 4.90 -8.14 12.92
CA ALA A 6 5.27 -7.59 14.23
C ALA A 6 4.63 -6.22 14.50
N ALA A 7 4.55 -5.36 13.49
CA ALA A 7 3.86 -4.07 13.61
C ALA A 7 2.37 -4.22 13.98
N CYS A 8 1.70 -5.28 13.50
CA CYS A 8 0.30 -5.54 13.81
C CYS A 8 0.04 -5.94 15.27
N THR A 9 1.07 -6.34 16.03
CA THR A 9 0.90 -6.74 17.44
C THR A 9 0.81 -5.55 18.39
N PHE A 10 1.04 -4.32 17.91
CA PHE A 10 0.91 -3.10 18.70
C PHE A 10 -0.55 -2.62 18.72
N ALA A 11 -1.34 -3.12 19.67
CA ALA A 11 -2.79 -2.90 19.73
C ALA A 11 -3.25 -1.43 19.63
N LYS A 12 -2.51 -0.49 20.24
CA LYS A 12 -2.86 0.94 20.22
C LYS A 12 -2.68 1.61 18.87
N THR A 13 -1.90 1.02 17.97
CA THR A 13 -1.49 1.61 16.69
C THR A 13 -1.55 0.59 15.57
N ALA A 14 -2.43 -0.41 15.70
CA ALA A 14 -2.50 -1.57 14.83
C ALA A 14 -2.92 -1.21 13.39
N GLU A 15 -3.39 0.01 13.13
CA GLU A 15 -3.70 0.51 11.78
C GLU A 15 -2.54 1.33 11.20
N SER A 16 -2.00 2.28 11.96
CA SER A 16 -1.03 3.25 11.46
C SER A 16 0.41 2.70 11.38
N VAL A 17 0.85 1.91 12.36
CA VAL A 17 2.23 1.39 12.39
C VAL A 17 2.46 0.33 11.32
N PRO A 18 1.54 -0.62 11.05
CA PRO A 18 1.67 -1.52 9.90
C PRO A 18 1.64 -0.81 8.55
N ALA A 19 0.85 0.27 8.40
CA ALA A 19 0.81 1.05 7.17
C ALA A 19 2.17 1.69 6.87
N LEU A 20 2.78 2.35 7.89
CA LEU A 20 4.10 2.96 7.74
C LEU A 20 5.21 1.92 7.52
N THR A 21 5.21 0.85 8.33
CA THR A 21 6.18 -0.24 8.20
C THR A 21 6.08 -0.89 6.82
N GLY A 22 4.85 -1.09 6.34
CA GLY A 22 4.57 -1.64 5.01
C GLY A 22 5.09 -0.74 3.88
N ALA A 23 4.86 0.58 3.97
CA ALA A 23 5.35 1.53 2.98
C ALA A 23 6.89 1.54 2.90
N LEU A 24 7.57 1.59 4.06
CA LEU A 24 9.03 1.59 4.11
C LEU A 24 9.63 0.26 3.64
N CYS A 25 9.08 -0.87 4.09
CA CYS A 25 9.50 -2.19 3.61
C CYS A 25 9.27 -2.36 2.12
N GLY A 26 8.17 -1.82 1.58
CA GLY A 26 7.86 -1.86 0.15
C GLY A 26 8.82 -1.00 -0.67
N ALA A 27 9.15 0.21 -0.21
CA ALA A 27 10.08 1.11 -0.89
C ALA A 27 11.52 0.57 -0.95
N LEU A 28 11.94 -0.19 0.07
CA LEU A 28 13.26 -0.80 0.15
C LEU A 28 13.35 -2.19 -0.51
N ALA A 29 12.23 -2.78 -0.91
CA ALA A 29 12.22 -4.10 -1.53
C ALA A 29 12.77 -4.01 -2.96
N THR A 30 13.79 -4.81 -3.26
CA THR A 30 14.38 -4.93 -4.62
C THR A 30 13.62 -5.90 -5.51
N ASP A 31 12.79 -6.77 -4.93
CA ASP A 31 12.03 -7.82 -5.60
C ASP A 31 10.53 -7.68 -5.35
N ASP A 32 9.73 -8.33 -6.20
CA ASP A 32 8.28 -8.40 -6.02
C ASP A 32 7.90 -9.13 -4.72
N PHE A 33 7.59 -8.36 -3.68
CA PHE A 33 7.24 -8.89 -2.36
C PHE A 33 5.74 -9.24 -2.21
N LEU A 34 4.90 -8.85 -3.17
CA LEU A 34 3.44 -8.96 -3.08
C LEU A 34 2.95 -10.23 -3.79
N SER A 35 2.44 -11.19 -3.02
CA SER A 35 1.74 -12.35 -3.60
C SER A 35 0.53 -11.93 -4.43
N GLU A 36 0.16 -12.72 -5.45
CA GLU A 36 -1.00 -12.43 -6.31
C GLU A 36 -2.31 -12.24 -5.55
N SER A 37 -2.53 -12.96 -4.44
CA SER A 37 -3.75 -12.86 -3.64
C SER A 37 -3.89 -11.47 -2.99
N TRP A 38 -2.77 -10.92 -2.52
CA TRP A 38 -2.71 -9.55 -2.00
C TRP A 38 -2.85 -8.52 -3.11
N ARG A 39 -2.22 -8.74 -4.27
CA ARG A 39 -2.38 -7.87 -5.44
C ARG A 39 -3.84 -7.73 -5.86
N LYS A 40 -4.57 -8.86 -5.97
CA LYS A 40 -6.01 -8.85 -6.32
C LYS A 40 -6.87 -8.13 -5.29
N ARG A 41 -6.54 -8.26 -4.00
CA ARG A 41 -7.27 -7.58 -2.91
C ARG A 41 -6.98 -6.08 -2.85
N LEU A 42 -5.77 -5.66 -3.16
CA LEU A 42 -5.36 -4.25 -3.15
C LEU A 42 -5.89 -3.52 -4.37
N ALA A 43 -5.98 -4.18 -5.53
CA ALA A 43 -6.45 -3.57 -6.77
C ALA A 43 -7.80 -2.86 -6.57
N GLN A 44 -8.78 -3.46 -5.90
CA GLN A 44 -10.10 -2.82 -5.76
C GLN A 44 -10.22 -1.96 -4.52
N LEU A 45 -10.25 -0.63 -4.71
CA LEU A 45 -10.61 0.31 -3.65
C LEU A 45 -12.11 0.24 -3.33
N LYS A 46 -12.44 0.09 -2.04
CA LYS A 46 -13.84 0.10 -1.58
C LYS A 46 -14.45 1.49 -1.47
N GLY A 47 -13.64 2.55 -1.56
CA GLY A 47 -14.12 3.94 -1.49
C GLY A 47 -14.65 4.39 -0.13
N ILE A 48 -14.35 3.69 0.97
CA ILE A 48 -14.90 3.98 2.31
C ILE A 48 -14.54 5.39 2.81
N SER A 49 -13.31 5.84 2.56
CA SER A 49 -12.82 7.16 2.98
C SER A 49 -12.72 8.17 1.84
N LEU A 50 -12.79 7.70 0.59
CA LEU A 50 -12.67 8.49 -0.63
C LEU A 50 -13.68 7.93 -1.65
N PRO A 51 -14.95 8.37 -1.62
CA PRO A 51 -16.02 7.77 -2.40
C PRO A 51 -15.80 7.88 -3.91
N ASP A 52 -15.13 8.94 -4.37
CA ASP A 52 -14.79 9.15 -5.78
C ASP A 52 -13.77 8.14 -6.31
N LEU A 53 -13.08 7.42 -5.42
CA LEU A 53 -12.11 6.37 -5.76
C LEU A 53 -12.71 4.96 -5.60
N ALA A 54 -14.01 4.83 -5.36
CA ALA A 54 -14.67 3.53 -5.29
C ALA A 54 -14.54 2.77 -6.62
N GLY A 55 -14.07 1.52 -6.56
CA GLY A 55 -13.87 0.66 -7.74
C GLY A 55 -12.64 0.99 -8.58
N ALA A 56 -11.88 2.04 -8.22
CA ALA A 56 -10.63 2.37 -8.91
C ALA A 56 -9.52 1.38 -8.57
N ASP A 57 -8.58 1.19 -9.51
CA ASP A 57 -7.39 0.36 -9.31
C ASP A 57 -6.36 1.10 -8.45
N TYR A 58 -6.18 0.66 -7.21
CA TYR A 58 -5.18 1.23 -6.29
C TYR A 58 -3.77 1.23 -6.87
N LEU A 59 -3.36 0.14 -7.53
CA LEU A 59 -2.00 0.02 -8.07
C LEU A 59 -1.79 0.99 -9.23
N ALA A 60 -2.80 1.15 -10.09
CA ALA A 60 -2.76 2.13 -11.17
C ALA A 60 -2.63 3.57 -10.65
N ILE A 61 -3.34 3.90 -9.56
CA ILE A 61 -3.24 5.20 -8.90
C ILE A 61 -1.82 5.42 -8.36
N CYS A 62 -1.25 4.43 -7.67
CA CYS A 62 0.12 4.52 -7.16
C CYS A 62 1.15 4.71 -8.27
N THR A 63 1.01 4.01 -9.40
CA THR A 63 1.88 4.18 -10.57
C THR A 63 1.77 5.60 -11.13
N SER A 64 0.56 6.12 -11.33
CA SER A 64 0.35 7.48 -11.82
C SER A 64 0.97 8.54 -10.89
N ILE A 65 0.84 8.36 -9.57
CA ILE A 65 1.47 9.27 -8.59
C ILE A 65 3.02 9.20 -8.68
N SER A 66 3.58 8.00 -8.88
CA SER A 66 5.03 7.82 -9.07
C SER A 66 5.53 8.55 -10.31
N GLU A 67 4.83 8.39 -11.44
CA GLU A 67 5.16 9.07 -12.70
C GLU A 67 5.06 10.61 -12.59
N MET A 68 4.11 11.11 -11.80
CA MET A 68 3.97 12.54 -11.51
C MET A 68 5.09 13.06 -10.60
N ALA A 69 5.61 12.22 -9.71
CA ALA A 69 6.73 12.58 -8.84
C ALA A 69 8.04 12.69 -9.64
N ASP A 70 8.29 11.74 -10.55
CA ASP A 70 9.47 11.73 -11.42
C ASP A 70 9.49 12.90 -12.42
N GLN A 71 8.33 13.40 -12.85
CA GLN A 71 8.22 14.55 -13.76
C GLN A 71 8.52 15.91 -13.10
N LYS A 72 8.71 15.93 -11.77
CA LYS A 72 8.94 17.16 -11.01
C LYS A 72 10.42 17.41 -10.68
N GLU A 73 11.31 16.53 -11.14
CA GLU A 73 12.78 16.70 -11.17
C GLU A 73 13.26 17.30 -12.49
#